data_AF-A0A0N4T6G9-F1
#
_entry.id   AF-A0A0N4T6G9-F1
#
_cell.length_a   1.000
_cell.length_b   1.000
_cell.length_c   1.000
_cell.angle_alpha   90.00
_cell.angle_beta   90.00
_cell.angle_gamma   90.00
#
_symmetry.space_group_name_H-M   'P 1'
#
loop_
_entity.id
_entity.type
_entity.pdbx_description
1 polymer ?
#
loop_
_entity_poly.entity_id
_entity_poly.type
_entity_poly.pdbx_seq_one_letter_code
_entity_poly.pdbx_strand_id
1 'polypeptide(L)'
;DFKIHTKNGTIETVRYLLYLTIDRIHNEIDANPSIKSIVIEHQKESVQQMIDYALKGSFDMMDASPDILDDFIICIRTFRPRGFWTLIHHITDGLRNKLNEQWKNLNIDIVLRYLTLSAHHRLHELCSKAIILIANVHYKQFMLEYNVDSKGTKLEIYNMLKNSELPFEGNAIQKIQSIYYAGKQTEVLFRYRVKQEQSRTGNDPAAIK
;
A
#
# COMPACT_ATOMS: atom_id res chain seq x y z
N ASP A 1 -8.44 29.64 16.65
CA ASP A 1 -9.60 30.47 16.24
C ASP A 1 -10.48 29.78 15.19
N PHE A 2 -10.26 28.48 14.93
CA PHE A 2 -11.02 27.69 13.97
C PHE A 2 -11.31 26.30 14.53
N LYS A 3 -12.46 25.72 14.18
CA LYS A 3 -12.86 24.37 14.60
C LYS A 3 -13.06 23.43 13.42
N ILE A 4 -12.50 22.24 13.50
CA ILE A 4 -12.71 21.17 12.53
C ILE A 4 -13.46 20.04 13.21
N HIS A 5 -14.68 19.77 12.75
CA HIS A 5 -15.48 18.64 13.19
C HIS A 5 -15.14 17.43 12.33
N THR A 6 -14.74 16.34 12.98
CA THR A 6 -14.35 15.07 12.35
C THR A 6 -15.36 13.99 12.71
N LYS A 7 -15.26 12.79 12.10
CA LYS A 7 -16.20 11.68 12.37
C LYS A 7 -16.31 11.32 13.85
N ASN A 8 -15.20 11.37 14.59
CA ASN A 8 -15.11 10.90 15.97
C ASN A 8 -14.51 11.96 16.93
N GLY A 9 -14.57 13.24 16.58
CA GLY A 9 -14.11 14.29 17.48
C GLY A 9 -14.02 15.67 16.85
N THR A 10 -13.47 16.63 17.60
CA THR A 10 -13.22 18.00 17.11
C THR A 10 -11.75 18.34 17.32
N ILE A 11 -11.20 19.14 16.40
CA ILE A 11 -9.84 19.68 16.44
C ILE A 11 -9.94 21.21 16.45
N GLU A 12 -9.27 21.83 17.41
CA GLU A 12 -9.12 23.29 17.48
C GLU A 12 -7.77 23.69 16.89
N THR A 13 -7.76 24.71 16.04
CA THR A 13 -6.58 25.08 15.26
C THR A 13 -6.61 26.55 14.87
N VAL A 14 -5.57 27.00 14.14
CA VAL A 14 -5.37 28.37 13.69
C VAL A 14 -5.79 28.50 12.23
N ARG A 15 -6.84 29.29 11.96
CA ARG A 15 -7.45 29.46 10.64
C ARG A 15 -6.44 29.89 9.58
N TYR A 16 -5.64 30.90 9.93
CA TYR A 16 -4.68 31.50 9.00
C TYR A 16 -3.61 30.50 8.53
N LEU A 17 -3.13 29.63 9.42
CA LEU A 17 -2.13 28.64 9.05
C LEU A 17 -2.69 27.59 8.09
N LEU A 18 -3.93 27.13 8.32
CA LEU A 18 -4.60 26.21 7.41
C LEU A 18 -4.89 26.83 6.04
N TYR A 19 -5.30 28.10 6.03
CA TYR A 19 -5.52 28.87 4.80
C TYR A 19 -4.27 28.92 3.91
N LEU A 20 -3.10 29.08 4.53
CA LEU A 20 -1.84 29.11 3.80
C LEU A 20 -1.42 27.73 3.32
N THR A 21 -1.69 26.67 4.07
CA THR A 21 -1.01 25.37 3.91
C THR A 21 -1.87 24.27 3.28
N ILE A 22 -3.20 24.44 3.20
CA ILE A 22 -4.13 23.43 2.69
C ILE A 22 -5.03 24.02 1.61
N ASP A 23 -4.86 23.58 0.37
CA ASP A 23 -5.52 24.17 -0.81
C ASP A 23 -7.05 24.12 -0.71
N ARG A 24 -7.62 23.01 -0.23
CA ARG A 24 -9.09 22.93 -0.11
C ARG A 24 -9.62 23.91 0.94
N ILE A 25 -8.94 24.05 2.08
CA ILE A 25 -9.37 24.96 3.15
C ILE A 25 -9.20 26.41 2.72
N HIS A 26 -8.15 26.71 1.94
CA HIS A 26 -7.98 28.00 1.27
C HIS A 26 -9.24 28.38 0.48
N ASN A 27 -9.68 27.49 -0.41
CA ASN A 27 -10.84 27.73 -1.27
C ASN A 27 -12.15 27.89 -0.47
N GLU A 28 -12.35 27.11 0.59
CA GLU A 28 -13.53 27.23 1.47
C GLU A 28 -13.55 28.57 2.21
N ILE A 29 -12.38 29.07 2.64
CA ILE A 29 -12.25 30.36 3.31
C ILE A 29 -12.44 31.52 2.34
N ASP A 30 -11.91 31.43 1.12
CA ASP A 30 -12.13 32.45 0.08
C ASP A 30 -13.61 32.55 -0.30
N ALA A 31 -14.30 31.41 -0.40
CA ALA A 31 -15.74 31.37 -0.67
C ALA A 31 -16.58 31.92 0.49
N ASN A 32 -16.15 31.72 1.73
CA ASN A 32 -16.82 32.27 2.91
C ASN A 32 -15.79 32.82 3.93
N PRO A 33 -15.41 34.11 3.85
CA PRO A 33 -14.44 34.70 4.75
C PRO A 33 -14.88 34.77 6.22
N SER A 34 -16.17 34.55 6.52
CA SER A 34 -16.68 34.53 7.90
C SER A 34 -16.73 33.13 8.50
N ILE A 35 -16.31 32.10 7.77
CA ILE A 35 -16.32 30.71 8.26
C ILE A 35 -15.42 30.57 9.49
N LYS A 36 -15.95 29.93 10.53
CA LYS A 36 -15.26 29.66 11.81
C LYS A 36 -15.09 28.17 12.10
N SER A 37 -15.78 27.33 11.34
CA SER A 37 -15.72 25.89 11.47
C SER A 37 -16.02 25.17 10.17
N ILE A 38 -15.43 24.00 9.98
CA ILE A 38 -15.71 23.08 8.87
C ILE A 38 -15.96 21.67 9.39
N VAL A 39 -16.65 20.87 8.58
CA VAL A 39 -16.84 19.44 8.81
C VAL A 39 -15.96 18.69 7.82
N ILE A 40 -15.17 17.73 8.33
CA ILE A 40 -14.34 16.83 7.54
C ILE A 40 -14.75 15.40 7.90
N GLU A 41 -15.34 14.67 6.94
CA GLU A 41 -15.85 13.31 7.16
C GLU A 41 -14.76 12.23 7.17
N HIS A 42 -13.67 12.47 7.90
CA HIS A 42 -12.56 11.55 8.13
C HIS A 42 -12.34 11.32 9.62
N GLN A 43 -11.56 10.30 9.97
CA GLN A 43 -11.18 10.05 11.36
C GLN A 43 -10.35 11.22 11.89
N LYS A 44 -10.54 11.55 13.18
CA LYS A 44 -9.78 12.61 13.86
C LYS A 44 -8.28 12.44 13.69
N GLU A 45 -7.78 11.20 13.80
CA GLU A 45 -6.37 10.86 13.63
C GLU A 45 -5.84 11.25 12.25
N SER A 46 -6.54 10.86 11.18
CA SER A 46 -6.20 11.21 9.80
C SER A 46 -6.17 12.72 9.58
N VAL A 47 -7.19 13.43 10.08
CA VAL A 47 -7.28 14.89 9.94
C VAL A 47 -6.17 15.59 10.73
N GLN A 48 -5.90 15.11 11.95
CA GLN A 48 -4.84 15.65 12.80
C GLN A 48 -3.47 15.49 12.14
N GLN A 49 -3.17 14.32 11.58
CA GLN A 49 -1.91 14.07 10.89
C GLN A 49 -1.77 14.88 9.60
N MET A 50 -2.87 15.13 8.89
CA MET A 50 -2.85 16.03 7.73
C MET A 50 -2.46 17.45 8.15
N ILE A 51 -3.02 17.93 9.27
CA ILE A 51 -2.71 19.25 9.83
C ILE A 51 -1.26 19.29 10.32
N ASP A 52 -0.80 18.27 11.04
CA ASP A 52 0.58 18.19 11.51
C ASP A 52 1.58 18.20 10.34
N TYR A 53 1.30 17.47 9.27
CA TYR A 53 2.11 17.54 8.05
C TYR A 53 2.06 18.94 7.42
N ALA A 54 0.87 19.52 7.24
CA ALA A 54 0.72 20.82 6.60
C ALA A 54 1.44 21.95 7.36
N LEU A 55 1.47 21.87 8.70
CA LEU A 55 2.04 22.90 9.56
C LEU A 55 3.50 22.67 9.93
N LYS A 56 3.92 21.42 10.14
CA LYS A 56 5.25 21.07 10.67
C LYS A 56 6.11 20.30 9.67
N GLY A 57 5.52 19.81 8.57
CA GLY A 57 6.19 18.90 7.64
C GLY A 57 6.45 17.50 8.20
N SER A 58 5.92 17.17 9.39
CA SER A 58 6.11 15.87 10.04
C SER A 58 4.99 14.90 9.66
N PHE A 59 5.33 13.63 9.45
CA PHE A 59 4.39 12.55 9.23
C PHE A 59 4.79 11.34 10.07
N ASP A 60 3.87 10.84 10.89
CA ASP A 60 4.10 9.70 11.77
C ASP A 60 2.89 8.75 11.76
N MET A 61 2.73 8.01 10.66
CA MET A 61 1.69 6.97 10.55
C MET A 61 2.17 5.70 9.85
N MET A 62 3.49 5.47 9.72
CA MET A 62 4.00 4.25 9.04
C MET A 62 3.63 2.96 9.78
N ASP A 63 3.34 3.06 11.08
CA ASP A 63 2.89 1.95 11.92
C ASP A 63 1.37 1.86 12.07
N ALA A 64 0.62 2.81 11.51
CA ALA A 64 -0.83 2.73 11.49
C ALA A 64 -1.33 1.54 10.66
N SER A 65 -2.55 1.09 10.97
CA SER A 65 -3.19 0.03 10.20
C SER A 65 -3.46 0.47 8.76
N PRO A 66 -3.53 -0.46 7.79
CA PRO A 66 -3.89 -0.13 6.42
C PRO A 66 -5.20 0.65 6.31
N ASP A 67 -6.18 0.38 7.17
CA ASP A 67 -7.50 1.04 7.12
C ASP A 67 -7.40 2.53 7.53
N ILE A 68 -6.58 2.84 8.54
CA ILE A 68 -6.34 4.23 8.96
C ILE A 68 -5.52 4.96 7.89
N LEU A 69 -4.51 4.30 7.32
CA LEU A 69 -3.73 4.84 6.21
C LEU A 69 -4.58 5.11 4.97
N ASP A 70 -5.55 4.24 4.67
CA ASP A 70 -6.49 4.44 3.55
C ASP A 70 -7.34 5.71 3.78
N ASP A 71 -7.96 5.86 4.96
CA ASP A 71 -8.72 7.07 5.32
C ASP A 71 -7.84 8.33 5.26
N PHE A 72 -6.60 8.23 5.74
CA PHE A 72 -5.63 9.33 5.67
C PHE A 72 -5.28 9.71 4.24
N ILE A 73 -4.98 8.75 3.36
CA ILE A 73 -4.64 9.05 1.97
C ILE A 73 -5.85 9.68 1.24
N ILE A 74 -7.08 9.23 1.50
CA ILE A 74 -8.29 9.87 0.97
C ILE A 74 -8.39 11.31 1.48
N CYS A 75 -8.12 11.54 2.78
CA CYS A 75 -8.14 12.86 3.38
C CYS A 75 -7.15 13.80 2.70
N ILE A 76 -5.86 13.44 2.59
CA ILE A 76 -4.86 14.30 1.96
C ILE A 76 -5.08 14.48 0.44
N ARG A 77 -5.69 13.52 -0.25
CA ARG A 77 -6.07 13.66 -1.68
C ARG A 77 -7.19 14.68 -1.87
N THR A 78 -8.14 14.73 -0.94
CA THR A 78 -9.27 15.66 -0.95
C THR A 78 -8.81 17.07 -0.60
N PHE A 79 -7.99 17.21 0.44
CA PHE A 79 -7.63 18.50 1.00
C PHE A 79 -6.37 19.12 0.38
N ARG A 80 -5.51 18.30 -0.23
CA ARG A 80 -4.26 18.68 -0.90
C ARG A 80 -3.42 19.65 -0.05
N PRO A 81 -2.84 19.19 1.07
CA PRO A 81 -1.87 20.00 1.79
C PRO A 81 -0.66 20.31 0.89
N ARG A 82 0.03 21.43 1.14
CA ARG A 82 1.27 21.76 0.44
C ARG A 82 2.27 20.60 0.52
N GLY A 83 2.93 20.30 -0.59
CA GLY A 83 3.84 19.14 -0.67
C GLY A 83 3.12 17.79 -0.68
N PHE A 84 1.82 17.75 -1.03
CA PHE A 84 1.01 16.53 -1.14
C PHE A 84 1.72 15.40 -1.89
N TRP A 85 2.30 15.67 -3.06
CA TRP A 85 2.98 14.62 -3.84
C TRP A 85 4.20 14.08 -3.11
N THR A 86 5.00 14.93 -2.46
CA THR A 86 6.15 14.49 -1.65
C THR A 86 5.70 13.57 -0.52
N LEU A 87 4.58 13.89 0.14
CA LEU A 87 3.99 13.04 1.17
C LEU A 87 3.56 11.67 0.61
N ILE A 88 2.88 11.65 -0.54
CA ILE A 88 2.47 10.39 -1.20
C ILE A 88 3.69 9.52 -1.54
N HIS A 89 4.77 10.11 -2.06
CA HIS A 89 6.00 9.36 -2.35
C HIS A 89 6.62 8.82 -1.05
N HIS A 90 6.73 9.65 -0.01
CA HIS A 90 7.26 9.23 1.29
C HIS A 90 6.45 8.07 1.89
N ILE A 91 5.11 8.11 1.82
CA ILE A 91 4.24 7.01 2.24
C ILE A 91 4.49 5.75 1.41
N THR A 92 4.57 5.90 0.09
CA THR A 92 4.79 4.77 -0.81
C THR A 92 6.12 4.07 -0.51
N ASP A 93 7.19 4.85 -0.36
CA ASP A 93 8.53 4.35 -0.05
C ASP A 93 8.60 3.72 1.35
N GLY A 94 8.02 4.38 2.35
CA GLY A 94 7.97 3.87 3.72
C GLY A 94 7.24 2.53 3.81
N LEU A 95 6.07 2.42 3.19
CA LEU A 95 5.30 1.17 3.15
C LEU A 95 6.02 0.08 2.35
N ARG A 96 6.67 0.43 1.25
CA ARG A 96 7.48 -0.51 0.46
C ARG A 96 8.65 -1.06 1.29
N ASN A 97 9.34 -0.20 2.03
CA ASN A 97 10.45 -0.61 2.91
C ASN A 97 9.96 -1.49 4.06
N LYS A 98 8.82 -1.15 4.67
CA LYS A 98 8.17 -1.98 5.68
C LYS A 98 7.85 -3.38 5.16
N LEU A 99 7.27 -3.49 3.96
CA LEU A 99 7.03 -4.78 3.30
C LEU A 99 8.34 -5.53 3.00
N ASN A 100 9.42 -4.83 2.66
CA ASN A 100 10.74 -5.44 2.40
C ASN A 100 11.40 -5.98 3.66
N GLU A 101 11.24 -5.33 4.81
CA GLU A 101 11.90 -5.71 6.06
C GLU A 101 11.12 -6.83 6.77
N GLN A 102 9.79 -6.75 6.75
CA GLN A 102 8.92 -7.63 7.52
C GLN A 102 8.39 -8.83 6.71
N TRP A 103 8.79 -8.97 5.43
CA TRP A 103 8.22 -9.93 4.48
C TRP A 103 8.10 -11.38 4.96
N LYS A 104 8.98 -11.85 5.86
CA LYS A 104 8.94 -13.23 6.37
C LYS A 104 7.85 -13.47 7.40
N ASN A 105 7.48 -12.43 8.14
CA ASN A 105 6.61 -12.51 9.32
C ASN A 105 5.22 -11.90 9.06
N LEU A 106 5.02 -11.28 7.89
CA LEU A 106 3.74 -10.67 7.55
C LEU A 106 2.68 -11.73 7.25
N ASN A 107 1.51 -11.53 7.83
CA ASN A 107 0.33 -12.32 7.49
C ASN A 107 -0.17 -11.92 6.09
N ILE A 108 -0.60 -12.90 5.30
CA ILE A 108 -1.21 -12.69 3.98
C ILE A 108 -2.33 -11.64 4.02
N ASP A 109 -3.15 -11.63 5.07
CA ASP A 109 -4.27 -10.69 5.23
C ASP A 109 -3.77 -9.24 5.22
N ILE A 110 -2.64 -8.98 5.87
CA ILE A 110 -2.01 -7.65 5.93
C ILE A 110 -1.44 -7.27 4.56
N VAL A 111 -0.78 -8.21 3.89
CA VAL A 111 -0.21 -7.98 2.55
C VAL A 111 -1.31 -7.67 1.53
N LEU A 112 -2.44 -8.37 1.61
CA LEU A 112 -3.60 -8.14 0.74
C LEU A 112 -4.29 -6.81 1.02
N ARG A 113 -4.34 -6.36 2.28
CA ARG A 113 -4.82 -5.01 2.62
C ARG A 113 -3.89 -3.93 2.05
N TYR A 114 -2.57 -4.10 2.13
CA TYR A 114 -1.64 -3.18 1.46
C TYR A 114 -1.77 -3.21 -0.06
N LEU A 115 -2.00 -4.38 -0.66
CA LEU A 115 -2.28 -4.48 -2.09
C LEU A 115 -3.56 -3.71 -2.46
N THR A 116 -4.62 -3.88 -1.66
CA THR A 116 -5.90 -3.17 -1.82
C THR A 116 -5.72 -1.66 -1.73
N LEU A 117 -5.06 -1.17 -0.67
CA LEU A 117 -4.73 0.24 -0.49
C LEU A 117 -3.91 0.78 -1.67
N SER A 118 -2.90 0.04 -2.11
CA SER A 118 -2.04 0.44 -3.22
C SER A 118 -2.79 0.51 -4.56
N ALA A 119 -3.76 -0.38 -4.78
CA ALA A 119 -4.62 -0.38 -5.96
C ALA A 119 -5.58 0.81 -5.92
N HIS A 120 -6.25 1.02 -4.80
CA HIS A 120 -7.18 2.13 -4.58
C HIS A 120 -6.51 3.48 -4.82
N HIS A 121 -5.30 3.67 -4.29
CA HIS A 121 -4.55 4.93 -4.40
C HIS A 121 -3.56 4.99 -5.55
N ARG A 122 -3.53 4.00 -6.43
CA ARG A 122 -2.59 3.91 -7.57
C ARG A 122 -1.11 4.04 -7.15
N LEU A 123 -0.74 3.45 -6.01
CA LEU A 123 0.64 3.40 -5.52
C LEU A 123 1.38 2.24 -6.21
N HIS A 124 1.83 2.46 -7.45
CA HIS A 124 2.31 1.42 -8.36
C HIS A 124 3.47 0.59 -7.80
N GLU A 125 4.42 1.22 -7.11
CA GLU A 125 5.57 0.52 -6.54
C GLU A 125 5.16 -0.40 -5.38
N LEU A 126 4.30 0.10 -4.49
CA LEU A 126 3.77 -0.67 -3.37
C LEU A 126 2.93 -1.85 -3.87
N CYS A 127 2.10 -1.61 -4.89
CA CYS A 127 1.27 -2.62 -5.54
C CYS A 127 2.12 -3.76 -6.14
N SER A 128 3.15 -3.39 -6.90
CA SER A 128 4.09 -4.36 -7.49
C SER A 128 4.79 -5.18 -6.41
N LYS A 129 5.23 -4.52 -5.33
CA LYS A 129 5.91 -5.19 -4.22
C LYS A 129 4.99 -6.18 -3.49
N ALA A 130 3.75 -5.79 -3.22
CA ALA A 130 2.77 -6.65 -2.55
C ALA A 130 2.43 -7.87 -3.42
N ILE A 131 2.27 -7.71 -4.74
CA ILE A 131 2.04 -8.83 -5.67
C ILE A 131 3.22 -9.81 -5.67
N ILE A 132 4.45 -9.30 -5.74
CA ILE A 132 5.66 -10.14 -5.71
C ILE A 132 5.72 -10.92 -4.39
N LEU A 133 5.36 -10.28 -3.28
CA LEU A 133 5.34 -10.92 -1.96
C LEU A 133 4.30 -12.04 -1.90
N ILE A 134 3.08 -11.78 -2.37
CA ILE A 134 2.03 -12.80 -2.44
C ILE A 134 2.47 -13.97 -3.32
N ALA A 135 2.97 -13.69 -4.53
CA ALA A 135 3.38 -14.72 -5.47
C ALA A 135 4.52 -15.60 -4.92
N ASN A 136 5.54 -15.02 -4.28
CA ASN A 136 6.70 -15.79 -3.86
C ASN A 136 6.56 -16.45 -2.48
N VAL A 137 5.77 -15.88 -1.58
CA VAL A 137 5.71 -16.31 -0.17
C VAL A 137 4.35 -16.92 0.17
N HIS A 138 3.26 -16.26 -0.22
CA HIS A 138 1.92 -16.61 0.24
C HIS A 138 1.02 -17.29 -0.80
N TYR A 139 1.54 -17.60 -2.00
CA TYR A 139 0.72 -18.00 -3.15
C TYR A 139 -0.22 -19.17 -2.86
N LYS A 140 0.28 -20.23 -2.21
CA LYS A 140 -0.54 -21.41 -1.87
C LYS A 140 -1.68 -21.04 -0.92
N GLN A 141 -1.38 -20.25 0.10
CA GLN A 141 -2.36 -19.79 1.08
C GLN A 141 -3.40 -18.87 0.42
N PHE A 142 -2.95 -17.96 -0.45
CA PHE A 142 -3.80 -17.07 -1.23
C PHE A 142 -4.85 -17.85 -2.03
N MET A 143 -4.41 -18.81 -2.84
CA MET A 143 -5.32 -19.60 -3.69
C MET A 143 -6.32 -20.44 -2.88
N LEU A 144 -5.96 -20.86 -1.67
CA LEU A 144 -6.82 -21.67 -0.80
C LEU A 144 -7.86 -20.81 -0.06
N GLU A 145 -7.47 -19.65 0.44
CA GLU A 145 -8.31 -18.85 1.34
C GLU A 145 -9.07 -17.70 0.64
N TYR A 146 -8.57 -17.22 -0.50
CA TYR A 146 -9.10 -16.09 -1.25
C TYR A 146 -9.50 -16.53 -2.65
N ASN A 147 -10.75 -16.97 -2.79
CA ASN A 147 -11.32 -17.49 -4.02
C ASN A 147 -12.82 -17.15 -4.11
N VAL A 148 -13.48 -17.69 -5.15
CA VAL A 148 -14.91 -17.45 -5.44
C VAL A 148 -15.81 -17.99 -4.32
N ASP A 149 -15.38 -19.00 -3.59
CA ASP A 149 -16.15 -19.66 -2.53
C ASP A 149 -15.91 -19.01 -1.14
N SER A 150 -14.98 -18.06 -1.04
CA SER A 150 -14.73 -17.29 0.17
C SER A 150 -15.96 -16.47 0.58
N LYS A 151 -16.05 -16.07 1.85
CA LYS A 151 -17.15 -15.25 2.38
C LYS A 151 -16.62 -13.98 3.07
N GLY A 152 -17.46 -12.94 3.10
CA GLY A 152 -17.14 -11.67 3.76
C GLY A 152 -15.97 -10.94 3.11
N THR A 153 -15.09 -10.37 3.94
CA THR A 153 -13.96 -9.54 3.51
C THR A 153 -12.99 -10.23 2.55
N LYS A 154 -12.83 -11.56 2.66
CA LYS A 154 -11.98 -12.33 1.74
C LYS A 154 -12.53 -12.36 0.32
N LEU A 155 -13.84 -12.49 0.17
CA LEU A 155 -14.51 -12.45 -1.13
C LEU A 155 -14.46 -11.05 -1.74
N GLU A 156 -14.62 -10.01 -0.91
CA GLU A 156 -14.51 -8.61 -1.33
C GLU A 156 -13.11 -8.31 -1.89
N ILE A 157 -12.05 -8.70 -1.17
CA ILE A 157 -10.67 -8.57 -1.63
C ILE A 157 -10.47 -9.35 -2.93
N TYR A 158 -10.95 -10.59 -3.02
CA TYR A 158 -10.81 -11.40 -4.23
C TYR A 158 -11.49 -10.74 -5.45
N ASN A 159 -12.73 -10.28 -5.30
CA ASN A 159 -13.47 -9.63 -6.37
C ASN A 159 -12.83 -8.30 -6.77
N MET A 160 -12.35 -7.53 -5.80
CA MET A 160 -11.59 -6.32 -6.08
C MET A 160 -10.34 -6.64 -6.89
N LEU A 161 -9.54 -7.64 -6.51
CA LEU A 161 -8.33 -8.04 -7.25
C LEU A 161 -8.63 -8.64 -8.63
N LYS A 162 -9.78 -9.29 -8.79
CA LYS A 162 -10.25 -9.84 -10.06
C LYS A 162 -10.67 -8.75 -11.04
N ASN A 163 -11.32 -7.71 -10.51
CA ASN A 163 -11.91 -6.62 -11.30
C ASN A 163 -11.02 -5.36 -11.33
N SER A 164 -9.92 -5.33 -10.58
CA SER A 164 -9.05 -4.17 -10.49
C SER A 164 -8.35 -3.92 -11.81
N GLU A 165 -8.55 -2.72 -12.37
CA GLU A 165 -7.69 -2.14 -13.40
C GLU A 165 -6.40 -1.68 -12.73
N LEU A 166 -5.44 -2.59 -12.67
CA LEU A 166 -4.14 -2.33 -12.10
C LEU A 166 -3.23 -1.66 -13.14
N PRO A 167 -2.14 -1.01 -12.71
CA PRO A 167 -1.20 -0.33 -13.61
C PRO A 167 -0.39 -1.27 -14.52
N PHE A 168 -0.76 -2.53 -14.62
CA PHE A 168 -0.12 -3.55 -15.43
C PHE A 168 -1.19 -4.33 -16.19
N GLU A 169 -0.80 -4.92 -17.33
CA GLU A 169 -1.72 -5.71 -18.17
C GLU A 169 -2.37 -6.87 -17.39
N GLY A 170 -3.69 -6.95 -17.47
CA GLY A 170 -4.50 -7.98 -16.81
C GLY A 170 -4.89 -7.63 -15.37
N ASN A 171 -5.59 -8.56 -14.69
CA ASN A 171 -5.99 -8.37 -13.30
C ASN A 171 -4.91 -8.85 -12.31
N ALA A 172 -5.06 -8.49 -11.03
CA ALA A 172 -4.06 -8.80 -10.00
C ALA A 172 -3.80 -10.30 -9.89
N ILE A 173 -4.87 -11.09 -9.98
CA ILE A 173 -4.83 -12.54 -9.82
C ILE A 173 -3.98 -13.18 -10.91
N GLN A 174 -4.22 -12.81 -12.17
CA GLN A 174 -3.44 -13.27 -13.32
C GLN A 174 -1.97 -12.89 -13.16
N LYS A 175 -1.69 -11.68 -12.68
CA LYS A 175 -0.31 -11.23 -12.46
C LYS A 175 0.40 -12.03 -11.36
N ILE A 176 -0.28 -12.27 -10.24
CA ILE A 176 0.21 -13.11 -9.14
C ILE A 176 0.54 -14.53 -9.65
N GLN A 177 -0.37 -15.13 -10.42
CA GLN A 177 -0.17 -16.46 -11.01
C GLN A 177 1.01 -16.49 -11.97
N SER A 178 1.09 -15.53 -12.89
CA SER A 178 2.19 -15.38 -13.85
C SER A 178 3.55 -15.33 -13.13
N ILE A 179 3.67 -14.50 -12.10
CA ILE A 179 4.92 -14.36 -11.33
C ILE A 179 5.26 -15.66 -10.59
N TYR A 180 4.28 -16.30 -9.95
CA TYR A 180 4.51 -17.57 -9.24
C TYR A 180 5.03 -18.67 -10.18
N TYR A 181 4.37 -18.86 -11.33
CA TYR A 181 4.78 -19.90 -12.28
C TYR A 181 6.11 -19.57 -12.95
N ALA A 182 6.37 -18.31 -13.30
CA ALA A 182 7.67 -17.88 -13.79
C ALA A 182 8.78 -18.19 -12.76
N GLY A 183 8.56 -17.84 -11.49
CA GLY A 183 9.49 -18.16 -10.40
C GLY A 183 9.74 -19.66 -10.24
N LYS A 184 8.70 -20.49 -10.37
CA LYS A 184 8.85 -21.96 -10.34
C LYS A 184 9.66 -22.49 -11.51
N GLN A 185 9.45 -22.00 -12.73
CA GLN A 185 10.23 -22.41 -13.89
C GLN A 185 11.70 -22.01 -13.74
N THR A 186 11.97 -20.81 -13.25
CA THR A 186 13.33 -20.35 -12.96
C THR A 186 14.02 -21.21 -11.89
N GLU A 187 13.33 -21.56 -10.81
CA GLU A 187 13.84 -22.46 -9.76
C GLU A 187 14.22 -23.84 -10.34
N VAL A 188 13.39 -24.38 -11.23
CA VAL A 188 13.65 -25.64 -11.92
C VAL A 188 14.90 -25.55 -12.79
N LEU A 189 15.03 -24.50 -13.61
CA LEU A 189 16.21 -24.27 -14.45
C LEU A 189 17.51 -24.16 -13.63
N PHE A 190 17.49 -23.43 -12.52
CA PHE A 190 18.66 -23.34 -11.63
C PHE A 190 19.02 -24.69 -11.01
N ARG A 191 18.02 -25.46 -10.55
CA ARG A 191 18.27 -26.83 -10.03
C ARG A 191 18.86 -27.75 -11.09
N TYR A 192 18.39 -27.67 -12.35
CA TYR A 192 18.97 -28.44 -13.45
C TYR A 192 20.42 -28.04 -13.73
N ARG A 193 20.72 -26.74 -13.75
CA ARG A 193 22.08 -26.22 -13.97
C ARG A 193 23.05 -26.66 -12.87
N VAL A 194 22.65 -26.56 -11.60
CA VAL A 194 23.46 -27.04 -10.46
C VAL A 194 23.70 -28.55 -10.55
N LYS A 195 22.69 -29.36 -10.90
CA LYS A 195 22.87 -30.80 -11.12
C LYS A 195 23.84 -31.11 -12.27
N GLN A 196 23.76 -30.36 -13.37
CA GLN A 196 24.69 -30.52 -14.49
C GLN A 196 26.13 -30.15 -14.09
N GLU A 197 26.34 -29.07 -13.35
CA GLU A 197 27.65 -28.65 -12.84
C GLU A 197 28.22 -29.67 -11.83
N GLN A 198 27.39 -30.25 -10.96
CA GLN A 198 27.77 -31.34 -10.06
C GLN A 198 28.10 -32.64 -10.81
N SER A 199 27.34 -33.00 -11.86
CA SER A 199 27.66 -34.18 -12.69
C SER A 199 28.93 -34.00 -13.53
N ARG A 200 29.28 -32.77 -13.91
CA ARG A 200 30.53 -32.47 -14.61
C ARG A 200 31.75 -32.51 -13.69
N THR A 201 31.58 -32.15 -12.42
CA THR A 201 32.65 -32.19 -11.40
C THR A 201 32.78 -33.55 -10.71
N GLY A 202 31.75 -34.40 -10.73
CA GLY A 202 31.78 -35.78 -10.22
C GLY A 202 32.25 -36.84 -11.23
N ASN A 203 32.52 -36.46 -12.49
CA ASN A 203 33.03 -37.33 -13.54
C ASN A 203 34.54 -37.11 -13.80
N ASP A 204 35.34 -36.97 -12.74
CA ASP A 204 36.76 -37.33 -12.81
C ASP A 204 36.89 -38.81 -12.41
N PRO A 205 36.93 -39.75 -13.37
CA PRO A 205 37.35 -41.09 -13.06
C PRO A 205 38.83 -41.03 -12.67
N ALA A 206 39.09 -41.34 -11.40
CA ALA A 206 40.33 -41.96 -10.99
C ALA A 206 40.49 -43.25 -11.82
N ALA A 207 41.19 -43.13 -12.95
CA ALA A 207 41.63 -44.22 -13.80
C ALA A 207 42.84 -43.69 -14.59
N ILE A 208 44.04 -44.27 -14.56
CA ILE A 208 44.57 -45.54 -14.08
C ILE A 208 46.08 -45.29 -13.85
N LYS A 209 46.66 -46.06 -12.93
CA LYS A 209 48.11 -46.19 -12.65
C LYS A 209 48.98 -46.34 -13.88
#